data_AF-A0AAV5M098-F1
#
_entry.id   AF-A0AAV5M098-F1
#
_cell.length_a   1.000
_cell.length_b   1.000
_cell.length_c   1.000
_cell.angle_alpha   90.00
_cell.angle_beta   90.00
_cell.angle_gamma   90.00
#
_symmetry.space_group_name_H-M   'P 1'
#
loop_
_entity.id
_entity.type
_entity.pdbx_description
1 polymer ?
#
loop_
_entity_poly.entity_id
_entity_poly.type
_entity_poly.pdbx_seq_one_letter_code
_entity_poly.pdbx_strand_id
1 'polypeptide(L)'
;MHALIMHTYNSDNAALRVDHLGLHKALCVLMGWNFSKPPDNLKAYKFLPADEAAANQEDLILWPPVVIIHNTITGKGKDGRMEGLGNKAMDNKIRDLGVEGGKSKSLYGRDGHLGIALVKFGGDQLGLKNAIRLSEYFEKENHGRKAWSRLQSLIGKDDEKNPNLVKLDERTGERKRILYGYLATAADLDKLDFETRKKADIESRRDYGHRQ
;
A
#
# COMPACT_ATOMS: atom_id res chain seq x y z
N MET A 1 21.11 8.50 -9.74
CA MET A 1 20.76 7.09 -9.44
C MET A 1 21.91 6.11 -9.63
N HIS A 2 22.49 5.94 -10.83
CA HIS A 2 23.59 4.98 -11.05
C HIS A 2 24.81 5.21 -10.13
N ALA A 3 25.25 6.46 -9.97
CA ALA A 3 26.36 6.80 -9.06
C ALA A 3 26.08 6.42 -7.59
N LEU A 4 24.84 6.51 -7.13
CA LEU A 4 24.46 6.13 -5.77
C LEU A 4 24.47 4.61 -5.58
N ILE A 5 23.98 3.86 -6.57
CA ILE A 5 24.10 2.40 -6.60
C ILE A 5 25.57 1.98 -6.56
N MET A 6 26.43 2.63 -7.37
CA MET A 6 27.86 2.36 -7.37
C MET A 6 28.53 2.63 -6.02
N HIS A 7 28.19 3.75 -5.38
CA HIS A 7 28.70 4.10 -4.06
C HIS A 7 28.27 3.10 -2.98
N THR A 8 26.99 2.71 -3.00
CA THR A 8 26.44 1.78 -2.00
C THR A 8 26.95 0.35 -2.18
N TYR A 9 27.28 -0.07 -3.39
CA TYR A 9 27.88 -1.39 -3.63
C TYR A 9 29.39 -1.43 -3.36
N ASN A 10 30.12 -0.39 -3.76
CA ASN A 10 31.60 -0.34 -3.70
C ASN A 10 32.13 0.48 -2.52
N SER A 11 31.37 0.64 -1.43
CA SER A 11 31.85 1.37 -0.26
C SER A 11 32.99 0.60 0.42
N ASP A 12 34.16 1.23 0.52
CA ASP A 12 35.34 0.66 1.19
C ASP A 12 35.29 0.77 2.72
N ASN A 13 34.23 1.38 3.28
CA ASN A 13 34.06 1.48 4.72
C ASN A 13 33.62 0.14 5.30
N ALA A 14 34.59 -0.63 5.81
CA ALA A 14 34.36 -1.94 6.42
C ALA A 14 33.33 -1.91 7.56
N ALA A 15 33.27 -0.83 8.34
CA ALA A 15 32.34 -0.71 9.47
C ALA A 15 30.87 -0.56 9.03
N LEU A 16 30.63 -0.01 7.84
CA LEU A 16 29.28 0.24 7.30
C LEU A 16 28.95 -0.65 6.10
N ARG A 17 29.79 -1.65 5.79
CA ARG A 17 29.66 -2.46 4.58
C ARG A 17 28.29 -3.15 4.48
N VAL A 18 27.79 -3.66 5.59
CA VAL A 18 26.47 -4.31 5.66
C VAL A 18 25.35 -3.30 5.35
N ASP A 19 25.41 -2.12 5.94
CA ASP A 19 24.41 -1.06 5.72
C ASP A 19 24.42 -0.55 4.28
N HIS A 20 25.62 -0.39 3.71
CA HIS A 20 25.81 0.01 2.31
C HIS A 20 25.23 -1.04 1.35
N LEU A 21 25.50 -2.33 1.56
CA LEU A 21 24.93 -3.40 0.73
C LEU A 21 23.42 -3.55 0.94
N GLY A 22 22.93 -3.33 2.16
CA GLY A 22 21.50 -3.25 2.47
C GLY A 22 20.81 -2.13 1.68
N LEU A 23 21.42 -0.95 1.64
CA LEU A 23 20.92 0.19 0.87
C LEU A 23 20.98 -0.07 -0.64
N HIS A 24 22.05 -0.69 -1.15
CA HIS A 24 22.14 -1.12 -2.55
C HIS A 24 20.97 -2.05 -2.92
N LYS A 25 20.72 -3.08 -2.10
CA LYS A 25 19.60 -4.02 -2.30
C LYS A 25 18.26 -3.28 -2.31
N ALA A 26 18.02 -2.41 -1.32
CA ALA A 26 16.77 -1.65 -1.21
C ALA A 26 16.53 -0.77 -2.45
N LEU A 27 17.55 -0.02 -2.90
CA LEU A 27 17.45 0.82 -4.09
C LEU A 27 17.18 0.00 -5.35
N CYS A 28 17.87 -1.14 -5.52
CA CYS A 28 17.61 -2.03 -6.66
C CYS A 28 16.17 -2.55 -6.65
N VAL A 29 15.67 -3.04 -5.51
CA VAL A 29 14.29 -3.53 -5.40
C VAL A 29 13.28 -2.42 -5.74
N LEU A 30 13.43 -1.23 -5.17
CA LEU A 30 12.54 -0.09 -5.45
C LEU A 30 12.51 0.27 -6.94
N MET A 31 13.64 0.17 -7.63
CA MET A 31 13.74 0.47 -9.06
C MET A 31 13.34 -0.69 -9.98
N GLY A 32 13.00 -1.87 -9.44
CA GLY A 32 12.74 -3.07 -10.23
C GLY A 32 14.01 -3.64 -10.89
N TRP A 33 15.16 -3.48 -10.23
CA TRP A 33 16.48 -3.86 -10.71
C TRP A 33 17.01 -5.09 -9.96
N ASN A 34 17.91 -5.81 -10.61
CA ASN A 34 18.55 -7.01 -10.09
C ASN A 34 19.68 -6.65 -9.11
N PHE A 35 19.43 -6.77 -7.81
CA PHE A 35 20.42 -6.50 -6.75
C PHE A 35 21.56 -7.53 -6.70
N SER A 36 21.38 -8.73 -7.29
CA SER A 36 22.39 -9.80 -7.29
C SER A 36 23.44 -9.64 -8.37
N LYS A 37 23.26 -8.68 -9.29
CA LYS A 37 24.27 -8.33 -10.29
C LYS A 37 25.06 -7.11 -9.79
N PRO A 38 26.40 -7.16 -9.83
CA PRO A 38 27.20 -6.01 -9.50
C PRO A 38 26.89 -4.85 -10.46
N PRO A 39 26.87 -3.60 -9.99
CA PRO A 39 26.53 -2.44 -10.81
C PRO A 39 27.67 -1.95 -11.71
N ASP A 40 28.54 -2.85 -12.17
CA ASP A 40 29.72 -2.55 -13.01
C ASP A 40 29.34 -1.83 -14.33
N ASN A 41 30.34 -1.52 -15.17
CA ASN A 41 30.17 -0.81 -16.44
C ASN A 41 29.13 -1.43 -17.41
N LEU A 42 28.69 -2.68 -17.14
CA LEU A 42 27.57 -3.33 -17.79
C LEU A 42 26.29 -3.11 -16.97
N LYS A 43 25.31 -2.36 -17.53
CA LYS A 43 23.99 -2.09 -16.92
C LYS A 43 23.11 -3.33 -16.71
N ALA A 44 23.68 -4.54 -16.66
CA ALA A 44 22.99 -5.82 -16.45
C ALA A 44 22.11 -5.81 -15.20
N TYR A 45 22.54 -5.14 -14.13
CA TYR A 45 21.77 -4.98 -12.91
C TYR A 45 20.43 -4.24 -13.11
N LYS A 46 20.25 -3.49 -14.20
CA LYS A 46 18.97 -2.81 -14.51
C LYS A 46 17.91 -3.74 -15.10
N PHE A 47 18.29 -4.97 -15.46
CA PHE A 47 17.40 -5.93 -16.09
C PHE A 47 16.97 -6.97 -15.07
N LEU A 48 15.67 -6.99 -14.78
CA LEU A 48 14.99 -8.01 -13.99
C LEU A 48 13.64 -8.29 -14.68
N PRO A 49 13.20 -9.55 -14.79
CA PRO A 49 11.86 -9.87 -15.27
C PRO A 49 10.79 -9.09 -14.49
N ALA A 50 9.74 -8.64 -15.17
CA ALA A 50 8.74 -7.74 -14.58
C ALA A 50 7.96 -8.39 -13.42
N ASP A 51 7.72 -9.70 -13.51
CA ASP A 51 7.11 -10.51 -12.46
C ASP A 51 8.02 -10.63 -11.23
N GLU A 52 9.31 -10.87 -11.43
CA GLU A 52 10.29 -10.93 -10.33
C GLU A 52 10.49 -9.56 -9.68
N ALA A 53 10.55 -8.49 -10.47
CA ALA A 53 10.60 -7.11 -9.99
C ALA A 53 9.37 -6.76 -9.14
N ALA A 54 8.17 -7.09 -9.63
CA ALA A 54 6.93 -6.89 -8.90
C ALA A 54 6.91 -7.69 -7.59
N ALA A 55 7.30 -8.96 -7.61
CA ALA A 55 7.36 -9.80 -6.41
C ALA A 55 8.33 -9.26 -5.35
N ASN A 56 9.46 -8.69 -5.78
CA ASN A 56 10.42 -8.05 -4.88
C ASN A 56 9.89 -6.74 -4.29
N GLN A 57 9.19 -5.93 -5.07
CA GLN A 57 8.58 -4.69 -4.59
C GLN A 57 7.40 -4.94 -3.64
N GLU A 58 6.54 -5.92 -3.97
CA GLU A 58 5.39 -6.34 -3.14
C GLU A 58 5.81 -7.02 -1.83
N ASP A 59 7.06 -7.46 -1.73
CA ASP A 59 7.62 -8.04 -0.52
C ASP A 59 7.93 -6.99 0.56
N LEU A 60 8.29 -5.77 0.14
CA LEU A 60 8.65 -4.67 1.03
C LEU A 60 7.39 -3.94 1.48
N ILE A 61 6.88 -4.31 2.65
CA ILE A 61 5.63 -3.81 3.21
C ILE A 61 5.89 -2.71 4.26
N LEU A 62 4.88 -1.87 4.51
CA LEU A 62 4.91 -1.00 5.69
C LEU A 62 4.76 -1.84 6.97
N TRP A 63 5.54 -1.48 7.99
CA TRP A 63 5.49 -2.09 9.32
C TRP A 63 5.23 -1.04 10.41
N PRO A 64 4.32 -1.27 11.37
CA PRO A 64 3.36 -2.38 11.45
C PRO A 64 2.48 -2.51 10.20
N PRO A 65 1.96 -3.71 9.88
CA PRO A 65 1.23 -3.97 8.64
C PRO A 65 0.04 -3.01 8.45
N VAL A 66 -0.03 -2.40 7.26
CA VAL A 66 -1.09 -1.46 6.90
C VAL A 66 -1.79 -1.91 5.63
N VAL A 67 -3.12 -1.92 5.63
CA VAL A 67 -3.94 -2.03 4.40
C VAL A 67 -4.45 -0.64 4.05
N ILE A 68 -4.25 -0.20 2.80
CA ILE A 68 -4.81 1.03 2.27
C ILE A 68 -6.13 0.70 1.60
N ILE A 69 -7.20 1.42 1.97
CA ILE A 69 -8.53 1.31 1.38
C ILE A 69 -8.90 2.63 0.70
N HIS A 70 -9.33 2.54 -0.56
CA HIS A 70 -9.72 3.64 -1.43
C HIS A 70 -11.24 3.68 -1.66
N ASN A 71 -11.68 4.74 -2.34
CA ASN A 71 -13.08 5.03 -2.69
C ASN A 71 -13.98 5.21 -1.46
N THR A 72 -13.45 5.85 -0.42
CA THR A 72 -14.17 6.04 0.86
C THR A 72 -14.93 7.36 0.95
N ILE A 73 -14.96 8.19 -0.10
CA ILE A 73 -15.73 9.45 -0.13
C ILE A 73 -17.22 9.11 -0.14
N THR A 74 -17.98 9.79 0.73
CA THR A 74 -19.44 9.65 0.84
C THR A 74 -20.20 10.86 0.30
N GLY A 75 -19.50 11.96 0.04
CA GLY A 75 -20.09 13.16 -0.54
C GLY A 75 -19.34 14.43 -0.14
N LYS A 76 -20.04 15.57 -0.24
CA LYS A 76 -19.57 16.87 0.23
C LYS A 76 -20.48 17.36 1.35
N GLY A 77 -19.87 17.83 2.43
CA GLY A 77 -20.56 18.49 3.53
C GLY A 77 -21.08 19.87 3.14
N LYS A 78 -21.88 20.46 4.02
CA LYS A 78 -22.49 21.80 3.81
C LYS A 78 -21.45 22.92 3.70
N ASP A 79 -20.28 22.74 4.29
CA ASP A 79 -19.15 23.67 4.22
C ASP A 79 -18.31 23.48 2.94
N GLY A 80 -18.73 22.59 2.03
CA GLY A 80 -18.05 22.29 0.78
C GLY A 80 -16.89 21.29 0.91
N ARG A 81 -16.53 20.88 2.13
CA ARG A 81 -15.46 19.90 2.34
C ARG A 81 -15.92 18.48 2.00
N MET A 82 -14.98 17.66 1.55
CA MET A 82 -15.22 16.25 1.28
C MET A 82 -15.46 15.48 2.58
N GLU A 83 -16.55 14.72 2.60
CA GLU A 83 -16.87 13.76 3.65
C GLU A 83 -16.58 12.33 3.17
N GLY A 84 -16.32 11.43 4.11
CA GLY A 84 -16.08 10.04 3.80
C GLY A 84 -16.37 9.12 4.96
N LEU A 85 -16.23 7.83 4.69
CA LEU A 85 -16.53 6.76 5.63
C LEU A 85 -15.69 6.91 6.90
N GLY A 86 -16.37 7.07 8.04
CA GLY A 86 -15.71 7.27 9.32
C GLY A 86 -15.01 6.00 9.85
N ASN A 87 -13.98 6.19 10.68
CA ASN A 87 -13.15 5.11 11.23
C ASN A 87 -13.97 3.98 11.89
N LYS A 88 -14.96 4.31 12.73
CA LYS A 88 -15.80 3.31 13.40
C LYS A 88 -16.64 2.48 12.41
N ALA A 89 -17.15 3.12 11.35
CA ALA A 89 -17.90 2.43 10.32
C ALA A 89 -16.99 1.51 9.48
N MET A 90 -15.76 1.94 9.21
CA MET A 90 -14.74 1.11 8.56
C MET A 90 -14.33 -0.08 9.46
N ASP A 91 -14.07 0.14 10.75
CA ASP A 91 -13.76 -0.92 11.71
C ASP A 91 -14.88 -1.97 11.79
N ASN A 92 -16.15 -1.53 11.80
CA ASN A 92 -17.30 -2.43 11.76
C ASN A 92 -17.31 -3.26 10.47
N LYS A 93 -17.11 -2.64 9.29
CA LYS A 93 -17.04 -3.37 8.02
C LYS A 93 -15.94 -4.44 8.03
N ILE A 94 -14.75 -4.10 8.52
CA ILE A 94 -13.62 -5.05 8.58
C ILE A 94 -13.95 -6.22 9.51
N ARG A 95 -14.60 -5.95 10.65
CA ARG A 95 -15.08 -7.00 11.56
C ARG A 95 -16.15 -7.88 10.91
N ASP A 96 -17.07 -7.30 10.14
CA ASP A 96 -18.11 -8.05 9.41
C ASP A 96 -17.50 -8.98 8.34
N LEU A 97 -16.30 -8.65 7.83
CA LEU A 97 -15.51 -9.52 6.95
C LEU A 97 -14.74 -10.62 7.70
N GLY A 98 -14.88 -10.69 9.02
CA GLY A 98 -14.19 -11.68 9.88
C GLY A 98 -12.69 -11.41 10.04
N VAL A 99 -12.26 -10.16 9.86
CA VAL A 99 -10.88 -9.73 10.11
C VAL A 99 -10.83 -8.93 11.41
N GLU A 100 -9.93 -9.30 12.31
CA GLU A 100 -9.80 -8.69 13.64
C GLU A 100 -8.48 -7.93 13.79
N GLY A 101 -8.40 -7.08 14.83
CA GLY A 101 -7.17 -6.37 15.21
C GLY A 101 -6.79 -5.17 14.34
N GLY A 102 -7.52 -4.91 13.25
CA GLY A 102 -7.34 -3.71 12.44
C GLY A 102 -7.92 -2.45 13.10
N LYS A 103 -7.20 -1.34 13.03
CA LYS A 103 -7.67 -0.01 13.45
C LYS A 103 -7.66 0.96 12.27
N SER A 104 -8.83 1.49 11.95
CA SER A 104 -9.02 2.38 10.81
C SER A 104 -8.67 3.82 11.14
N LYS A 105 -8.03 4.49 10.19
CA LYS A 105 -7.70 5.91 10.20
C LYS A 105 -7.91 6.50 8.80
N SER A 106 -8.95 7.32 8.64
CA SER A 106 -9.15 8.12 7.43
C SER A 106 -8.08 9.20 7.26
N LEU A 107 -7.70 9.47 6.01
CA LEU A 107 -6.78 10.54 5.65
C LEU A 107 -7.52 11.81 5.25
N TYR A 108 -6.99 12.95 5.65
CA TYR A 108 -7.57 14.27 5.44
C TYR A 108 -6.53 15.22 4.85
N GLY A 109 -6.99 16.11 3.96
CA GLY A 109 -6.24 17.22 3.41
C GLY A 109 -6.96 18.55 3.64
N ARG A 110 -6.55 19.59 2.90
CA ARG A 110 -7.12 20.93 3.00
C ARG A 110 -8.64 20.94 2.74
N ASP A 111 -9.09 20.15 1.76
CA ASP A 111 -10.48 20.12 1.30
C ASP A 111 -11.31 19.01 1.96
N GLY A 112 -10.85 18.45 3.09
CA GLY A 112 -11.54 17.38 3.81
C GLY A 112 -10.98 15.98 3.54
N HIS A 113 -11.85 14.97 3.55
CA HIS A 113 -11.48 13.57 3.43
C HIS A 113 -10.87 13.25 2.05
N LEU A 114 -9.74 12.54 2.02
CA LEU A 114 -9.02 12.21 0.78
C LEU A 114 -9.53 10.97 0.01
N GLY A 115 -10.66 10.39 0.43
CA GLY A 115 -11.13 9.09 -0.10
C GLY A 115 -10.25 7.89 0.21
N ILE A 116 -9.32 8.03 1.17
CA ILE A 116 -8.40 7.00 1.62
C ILE A 116 -8.57 6.75 3.11
N ALA A 117 -8.65 5.48 3.50
CA ALA A 117 -8.55 5.02 4.88
C ALA A 117 -7.40 4.02 5.03
N LEU A 118 -6.67 4.12 6.13
CA LEU A 118 -5.61 3.18 6.50
C LEU A 118 -6.13 2.25 7.58
N VAL A 119 -5.95 0.94 7.41
CA VAL A 119 -6.22 -0.06 8.45
C VAL A 119 -4.88 -0.55 8.96
N LYS A 120 -4.54 -0.18 10.20
CA LYS A 120 -3.29 -0.57 10.85
C LYS A 120 -3.51 -1.79 11.72
N PHE A 121 -2.64 -2.78 11.60
CA PHE A 121 -2.65 -3.98 12.41
C PHE A 121 -1.49 -3.98 13.43
N GLY A 122 -1.52 -4.92 14.37
CA GLY A 122 -0.41 -5.13 15.30
C GLY A 122 0.89 -5.45 14.57
N GLY A 123 2.02 -4.96 15.08
CA GLY A 123 3.36 -5.27 14.57
C GLY A 123 3.82 -6.66 15.01
N ASP A 124 2.99 -7.67 14.74
CA ASP A 124 3.23 -9.07 15.08
C ASP A 124 2.73 -10.00 13.94
N GLN A 125 3.00 -11.29 14.07
CA GLN A 125 2.64 -12.29 13.05
C GLN A 125 1.12 -12.36 12.80
N LEU A 126 0.30 -12.17 13.85
CA LEU A 126 -1.15 -12.21 13.73
C LEU A 126 -1.65 -10.97 12.98
N GLY A 127 -1.09 -9.80 13.27
CA GLY A 127 -1.36 -8.56 12.57
C GLY A 127 -1.00 -8.64 11.09
N LEU A 128 0.16 -9.22 10.75
CA LEU A 128 0.54 -9.46 9.35
C LEU A 128 -0.44 -10.42 8.66
N LYS A 129 -0.79 -11.54 9.30
CA LYS A 129 -1.76 -12.51 8.77
C LYS A 129 -3.12 -11.87 8.51
N ASN A 130 -3.60 -11.04 9.44
CA ASN A 130 -4.89 -10.35 9.31
C ASN A 130 -4.87 -9.26 8.22
N ALA A 131 -3.75 -8.52 8.10
CA ALA A 131 -3.55 -7.55 7.02
C ALA A 131 -3.55 -8.22 5.64
N ILE A 132 -2.83 -9.35 5.50
CA ILE A 132 -2.81 -10.14 4.26
C ILE A 132 -4.23 -10.64 3.94
N ARG A 133 -4.93 -11.25 4.90
CA ARG A 133 -6.30 -11.74 4.72
C ARG A 133 -7.26 -10.64 4.23
N LEU A 134 -7.16 -9.42 4.79
CA LEU A 134 -7.97 -8.30 4.33
C LEU A 134 -7.62 -7.89 2.90
N SER A 135 -6.33 -7.83 2.56
CA SER A 135 -5.90 -7.51 1.18
C SER A 135 -6.32 -8.57 0.16
N GLU A 136 -6.25 -9.85 0.51
CA GLU A 136 -6.69 -10.96 -0.32
C GLU A 136 -8.21 -10.96 -0.54
N TYR A 137 -8.99 -10.56 0.47
CA TYR A 137 -10.43 -10.37 0.31
C TYR A 137 -10.72 -9.37 -0.82
N PHE A 138 -10.05 -8.22 -0.83
CA PHE A 138 -10.21 -7.24 -1.90
C PHE A 138 -9.73 -7.78 -3.25
N GLU A 139 -8.59 -8.48 -3.30
CA GLU A 139 -8.08 -9.04 -4.56
C GLU A 139 -9.03 -10.10 -5.15
N LYS A 140 -9.60 -10.99 -4.32
CA LYS A 140 -10.59 -12.01 -4.74
C LYS A 140 -11.85 -11.41 -5.36
N GLU A 141 -12.28 -10.27 -4.84
CA GLU A 141 -13.39 -9.49 -5.38
C GLU A 141 -13.00 -8.62 -6.60
N ASN A 142 -11.77 -8.76 -7.11
CA ASN A 142 -11.19 -7.88 -8.15
C ASN A 142 -11.24 -6.39 -7.77
N HIS A 143 -11.10 -6.10 -6.48
CA HIS A 143 -11.04 -4.76 -5.89
C HIS A 143 -9.67 -4.47 -5.25
N GLY A 144 -8.62 -5.17 -5.69
CA GLY A 144 -7.25 -4.97 -5.21
C GLY A 144 -6.52 -3.80 -5.89
N ARG A 145 -5.20 -3.73 -5.67
CA ARG A 145 -4.32 -2.65 -6.15
C ARG A 145 -4.45 -2.41 -7.66
N LYS A 146 -4.35 -3.47 -8.46
CA LYS A 146 -4.37 -3.39 -9.93
C LYS A 146 -5.73 -2.88 -10.43
N ALA A 147 -6.81 -3.31 -9.80
CA ALA A 147 -8.15 -2.85 -10.14
C ALA A 147 -8.34 -1.36 -9.85
N TRP A 148 -7.88 -0.90 -8.67
CA TRP A 148 -7.91 0.53 -8.33
C TRP A 148 -7.08 1.37 -9.30
N SER A 149 -5.86 0.94 -9.64
CA SER A 149 -4.99 1.68 -10.57
C SER A 149 -5.61 1.87 -11.95
N ARG A 150 -6.37 0.89 -12.46
CA ARG A 150 -7.10 1.02 -13.75
C ARG A 150 -8.24 2.03 -13.68
N LEU A 151 -8.85 2.19 -12.51
CA LEU A 151 -9.95 3.13 -12.30
C LEU A 151 -9.47 4.54 -12.02
N GLN A 152 -8.27 4.71 -11.47
CA GLN A 152 -7.76 6.02 -11.06
C GLN A 152 -7.68 7.03 -12.22
N SER A 153 -7.44 6.57 -13.46
CA SER A 153 -7.49 7.42 -14.66
C SER A 153 -8.91 7.76 -15.13
N LEU A 154 -9.93 7.09 -14.60
CA LEU A 154 -11.35 7.25 -14.93
C LEU A 154 -12.14 8.01 -13.86
N ILE A 155 -11.54 8.27 -12.70
CA ILE A 155 -12.16 9.03 -11.59
C ILE A 155 -12.28 10.51 -12.02
N GLY A 156 -13.51 11.02 -12.07
CA GLY A 156 -13.84 12.33 -12.62
C GLY A 156 -15.29 12.77 -12.30
N LYS A 157 -15.87 13.63 -13.14
CA LYS A 157 -17.16 14.30 -12.85
C LYS A 157 -18.38 13.38 -12.74
N ASP A 158 -18.30 12.09 -13.12
CA ASP A 158 -19.44 11.16 -13.12
C ASP A 158 -19.21 9.87 -12.31
N ASP A 159 -18.36 9.92 -11.28
CA ASP A 159 -18.02 8.76 -10.44
C ASP A 159 -19.23 8.05 -9.85
N GLU A 160 -20.27 8.82 -9.52
CA GLU A 160 -21.51 8.30 -8.92
C GLU A 160 -22.32 7.41 -9.86
N LYS A 161 -22.08 7.48 -11.17
CA LYS A 161 -22.71 6.61 -12.18
C LYS A 161 -21.80 5.48 -12.64
N ASN A 162 -20.55 5.45 -12.20
CA ASN A 162 -19.62 4.40 -12.58
C ASN A 162 -19.94 3.10 -11.81
N PRO A 163 -20.35 2.02 -12.48
CA PRO A 163 -20.71 0.76 -11.82
C PRO A 163 -19.53 0.08 -11.14
N ASN A 164 -18.29 0.46 -11.47
CA ASN A 164 -17.08 -0.01 -10.80
C ASN A 164 -16.75 0.79 -9.53
N LEU A 165 -17.41 1.94 -9.30
CA LEU A 165 -17.19 2.75 -8.10
C LEU A 165 -18.39 2.70 -7.15
N VAL A 166 -19.59 2.47 -7.67
CA VAL A 166 -20.84 2.48 -6.89
C VAL A 166 -21.73 1.32 -7.35
N LYS A 167 -22.22 0.52 -6.40
CA LYS A 167 -23.29 -0.46 -6.61
C LYS A 167 -24.61 0.12 -6.13
N LEU A 168 -25.66 -0.09 -6.90
CA LEU A 168 -27.03 0.15 -6.46
C LEU A 168 -27.53 -1.11 -5.75
N ASP A 169 -27.95 -0.97 -4.50
CA ASP A 169 -28.70 -2.01 -3.81
C ASP A 169 -30.11 -2.04 -4.41
N GLU A 170 -30.40 -3.02 -5.26
CA GLU A 170 -31.69 -3.11 -5.99
C GLU A 170 -32.90 -3.20 -5.06
N ARG A 171 -32.69 -3.68 -3.83
CA ARG A 171 -33.77 -3.85 -2.85
C ARG A 171 -34.08 -2.55 -2.09
N THR A 172 -33.06 -1.78 -1.74
CA THR A 172 -33.24 -0.54 -0.95
C THR A 172 -33.14 0.74 -1.78
N GLY A 173 -32.67 0.65 -3.03
CA GLY A 173 -32.31 1.80 -3.86
C GLY A 173 -31.07 2.55 -3.37
N GLU A 174 -30.37 2.04 -2.34
CA GLU A 174 -29.22 2.71 -1.74
C GLU A 174 -27.98 2.54 -2.62
N ARG A 175 -27.27 3.64 -2.85
CA ARG A 175 -25.98 3.62 -3.55
C ARG A 175 -24.86 3.33 -2.55
N LYS A 176 -24.16 2.21 -2.73
CA LYS A 176 -23.04 1.79 -1.89
C LYS A 176 -21.75 1.85 -2.69
N ARG A 177 -20.76 2.59 -2.18
CA ARG A 177 -19.42 2.66 -2.75
C ARG A 177 -18.73 1.29 -2.70
N ILE A 178 -18.08 0.91 -3.80
CA ILE A 178 -17.22 -0.27 -3.87
C ILE A 178 -15.86 0.12 -3.30
N LEU A 179 -15.45 -0.52 -2.21
CA LEU A 179 -14.16 -0.26 -1.59
C LEU A 179 -13.06 -1.07 -2.28
N TYR A 180 -11.90 -0.44 -2.47
CA TYR A 180 -10.73 -1.07 -3.05
C TYR A 180 -9.60 -1.09 -2.05
N GLY A 181 -8.98 -2.25 -1.79
CA GLY A 181 -8.01 -2.37 -0.72
C GLY A 181 -6.80 -3.22 -1.08
N TYR A 182 -5.64 -2.88 -0.52
CA TYR A 182 -4.41 -3.63 -0.73
C TYR A 182 -3.41 -3.41 0.40
N LEU A 183 -2.52 -4.38 0.58
CA LEU A 183 -1.41 -4.28 1.54
C LEU A 183 -0.45 -3.18 1.08
N ALA A 184 -0.12 -2.27 1.99
CA ALA A 184 0.74 -1.14 1.73
C ALA A 184 2.20 -1.58 1.60
N THR A 185 2.87 -1.03 0.61
CA THR A 185 4.27 -1.31 0.27
C THR A 185 5.11 -0.04 0.40
N ALA A 186 6.43 -0.17 0.26
CA ALA A 186 7.33 0.99 0.19
C ALA A 186 6.92 2.01 -0.90
N ALA A 187 6.29 1.55 -1.99
CA ALA A 187 5.80 2.41 -3.07
C ALA A 187 4.57 3.26 -2.69
N ASP A 188 3.99 3.09 -1.50
CA ASP A 188 2.80 3.82 -1.05
C ASP A 188 3.10 4.87 0.03
N LEU A 189 4.36 5.07 0.40
CA LEU A 189 4.77 6.03 1.44
C LEU A 189 4.26 7.45 1.14
N ASP A 190 4.26 7.85 -0.12
CA ASP A 190 3.77 9.15 -0.59
C ASP A 190 2.27 9.36 -0.35
N LYS A 191 1.48 8.28 -0.27
CA LYS A 191 0.02 8.32 -0.03
C LYS A 191 -0.36 8.49 1.43
N LEU A 192 0.57 8.33 2.36
CA LEU A 192 0.29 8.36 3.79
C LEU A 192 0.35 9.79 4.35
N ASP A 193 -0.20 9.99 5.55
CA ASP A 193 0.09 11.20 6.32
C ASP A 193 1.50 11.19 6.93
N PHE A 194 2.01 12.37 7.27
CA PHE A 194 3.35 12.55 7.83
C PHE A 194 3.60 11.69 9.07
N GLU A 195 2.65 11.66 10.00
CA GLU A 195 2.78 10.90 11.25
C GLU A 195 2.85 9.39 11.00
N THR A 196 2.12 8.89 10.00
CA THR A 196 2.14 7.48 9.64
C THR A 196 3.43 7.12 8.94
N ARG A 197 3.93 7.94 7.99
CA ARG A 197 5.25 7.72 7.40
C ARG A 197 6.36 7.70 8.44
N LYS A 198 6.35 8.67 9.35
CA LYS A 198 7.41 8.85 10.35
C LYS A 198 7.54 7.66 11.31
N LYS A 199 6.44 6.95 11.57
CA LYS A 199 6.38 5.83 12.52
C LYS A 199 6.40 4.46 11.83
N ALA A 200 6.48 4.42 10.50
CA ALA A 200 6.47 3.19 9.75
C ALA A 200 7.90 2.77 9.39
N ASP A 201 8.18 1.49 9.59
CA ASP A 201 9.36 0.83 9.05
C ASP A 201 9.01 0.13 7.73
N ILE A 202 10.04 -0.26 6.97
CA ILE A 202 9.88 -1.11 5.78
C ILE A 202 10.46 -2.48 6.09
N GLU A 203 9.62 -3.50 6.05
CA GLU A 203 10.01 -4.88 6.33
C GLU A 203 9.69 -5.81 5.16
N SER A 204 10.50 -6.86 4.99
CA SER A 204 10.18 -7.97 4.09
C SER A 204 9.11 -8.85 4.74
N ARG A 205 7.99 -9.05 4.06
CA ARG A 205 6.96 -9.99 4.51
C ARG A 205 7.45 -11.45 4.51
N ARG A 206 8.42 -11.79 3.64
CA ARG A 206 9.05 -13.12 3.58
C ARG A 206 9.93 -13.38 4.79
N ASP A 207 10.73 -12.41 5.21
CA ASP A 207 11.67 -12.58 6.32
C ASP A 207 10.98 -12.71 7.68
N TYR A 208 9.80 -12.10 7.85
CA TYR A 208 9.04 -12.19 9.09
C TYR A 208 8.51 -13.61 9.36
N GLY A 209 8.23 -14.40 8.32
CA GLY A 209 7.86 -15.82 8.46
C GLY A 209 8.98 -16.72 9.00
N HIS A 210 10.23 -16.24 9.02
CA HIS A 210 11.42 -17.00 9.40
C HIS A 210 12.07 -16.54 10.72
N ARG A 211 11.59 -15.45 11.34
CA ARG A 211 12.08 -15.01 12.67
C ARG A 211 11.31 -15.74 13.78
N GLN A 212 11.77 -16.94 14.14
CA GLN A 212 11.49 -17.60 15.43
C GLN A 212 12.77 -18.21 15.97
#